data_AF-A0A3S9F659-F1
#
_entry.id   AF-A0A3S9F659-F1
#
_cell.length_a   1.000
_cell.length_b   1.000
_cell.length_c   1.000
_cell.angle_alpha   90.00
_cell.angle_beta   90.00
_cell.angle_gamma   90.00
#
_symmetry.space_group_name_H-M   'P 1'
#
loop_
_entity.id
_entity.type
_entity.pdbx_description
1 polymer ?
#
loop_
_entity_poly.entity_id
_entity_poly.type
_entity_poly.pdbx_seq_one_letter_code
_entity_poly.pdbx_strand_id
1 'polypeptide(L)' 'MALYFFDFLDNGVAQPDEVGTDLSSFDAVKREAISALVDVIKEVLPDGSHRELSFKVRDEKGRQLLQVAMTFHIQIDS' A
#
# COMPACT_ATOMS: atom_id res chain seq x y z
N MET A 1 15.59 11.56 10.51
CA MET A 1 14.50 11.17 9.58
C MET A 1 15.13 10.38 8.47
N ALA A 2 14.36 9.54 7.81
CA ALA A 2 14.80 8.77 6.66
C ALA A 2 13.70 8.79 5.61
N LEU A 3 14.10 8.75 4.35
CA LEU A 3 13.20 8.75 3.22
C LEU A 3 12.72 7.32 2.94
N TYR A 4 11.41 7.16 2.81
CA TYR A 4 10.75 5.89 2.52
C TYR A 4 9.84 6.04 1.30
N PHE A 5 9.84 5.04 0.43
CA PHE A 5 9.04 5.03 -0.80
C PHE A 5 7.89 4.05 -0.64
N PHE A 6 6.66 4.49 -0.90
CA PHE A 6 5.43 3.71 -0.71
C PHE A 6 4.88 3.28 -2.07
N ASP A 7 5.45 2.24 -2.66
CA ASP A 7 4.99 1.75 -3.95
C ASP A 7 3.61 1.12 -3.81
N PHE A 8 2.65 1.61 -4.58
CA PHE A 8 1.29 1.07 -4.59
C PHE A 8 1.20 -0.10 -5.57
N LEU A 9 0.40 -1.11 -5.22
CA LEU A 9 0.08 -2.23 -6.09
C LEU A 9 -1.42 -2.47 -6.08
N ASP A 10 -2.01 -2.52 -7.27
CA ASP A 10 -3.41 -2.87 -7.51
C ASP A 10 -3.46 -4.11 -8.39
N ASN A 11 -3.93 -5.24 -7.84
CA ASN A 11 -3.91 -6.55 -8.49
C ASN A 11 -2.52 -6.92 -9.06
N GLY A 12 -1.46 -6.55 -8.34
CA GLY A 12 -0.07 -6.80 -8.73
C GLY A 12 0.51 -5.80 -9.75
N VAL A 13 -0.28 -4.86 -10.28
CA VAL A 13 0.21 -3.77 -11.12
C VAL A 13 0.83 -2.71 -10.23
N ALA A 14 2.15 -2.54 -10.33
CA ALA A 14 2.90 -1.62 -9.50
C ALA A 14 2.85 -0.19 -10.04
N GLN A 15 2.63 0.76 -9.14
CA GLN A 15 2.80 2.20 -9.32
C GLN A 15 3.86 2.67 -8.33
N PRO A 16 5.12 2.83 -8.79
CA PRO A 16 6.22 3.22 -7.92
C PRO A 16 6.03 4.63 -7.37
N ASP A 17 6.42 4.82 -6.11
CA ASP A 17 6.59 6.15 -5.53
C ASP A 17 8.01 6.64 -5.84
N GLU A 18 8.11 7.74 -6.59
CA GLU A 18 9.39 8.37 -6.96
C GLU A 18 9.77 9.54 -6.05
N VAL A 19 8.83 10.03 -5.24
CA VAL A 19 9.03 11.21 -4.37
C VAL A 19 9.50 10.76 -2.99
N GLY A 20 8.85 9.75 -2.43
CA GLY A 20 9.09 9.28 -1.08
C GLY A 20 8.56 10.24 0.00
N THR A 21 8.56 9.74 1.24
CA THR A 21 8.12 10.49 2.43
C THR A 21 9.15 10.39 3.54
N ASP A 22 9.53 11.54 4.11
CA ASP A 22 10.45 11.64 5.23
C ASP A 22 9.76 11.31 6.56
N LEU A 23 10.18 10.21 7.19
CA LEU A 23 9.59 9.76 8.45
C LEU A 23 10.64 9.60 9.55
N SER A 24 10.22 9.85 10.79
CA SER A 24 11.11 9.89 11.95
C SER A 24 11.37 8.52 12.58
N SER A 25 10.53 7.52 12.28
CA SER A 25 10.62 6.18 12.85
C SER A 25 9.92 5.13 12.00
N PHE A 26 10.30 3.87 12.17
CA PHE A 26 9.65 2.76 11.47
C PHE A 26 8.18 2.55 11.90
N ASP A 27 7.81 2.92 13.12
CA ASP A 27 6.40 2.87 13.52
C ASP A 27 5.57 3.98 12.86
N ALA A 28 6.18 5.14 12.53
CA ALA A 28 5.53 6.14 11.67
C ALA A 28 5.31 5.59 10.26
N VAL A 29 6.29 4.87 9.70
CA VAL A 29 6.16 4.20 8.39
C VAL A 29 4.98 3.23 8.36
N LYS A 30 4.84 2.38 9.39
CA LYS A 30 3.71 1.44 9.48
C LYS A 30 2.36 2.16 9.52
N ARG A 31 2.24 3.21 10.34
CA ARG A 31 0.99 3.98 10.46
C ARG A 31 0.63 4.67 9.16
N GLU A 32 1.62 5.27 8.49
CA GLU A 32 1.44 5.93 7.20
C GLU A 32 0.96 4.94 6.15
N ALA A 33 1.63 3.78 6.01
CA ALA A 33 1.27 2.75 5.05
C ALA A 33 -0.17 2.23 5.24
N ILE A 34 -0.58 2.01 6.50
CA ILE A 34 -1.94 1.56 6.83
C ILE A 34 -2.95 2.67 6.52
N SER A 35 -2.68 3.92 6.90
CA SER A 35 -3.59 5.05 6.66
C SER A 35 -3.80 5.27 5.17
N ALA A 36 -2.71 5.32 4.39
CA ALA A 36 -2.75 5.47 2.95
C ALA A 36 -3.56 4.35 2.28
N LEU A 37 -3.36 3.09 2.71
CA LEU A 37 -4.13 1.97 2.17
C LEU A 37 -5.63 2.13 2.45
N VAL A 38 -6.01 2.51 3.67
CA VAL A 38 -7.41 2.75 4.06
C VAL A 38 -8.03 3.89 3.25
N ASP A 39 -7.28 4.92 2.93
CA ASP A 39 -7.79 6.03 2.12
C ASP A 39 -8.01 5.61 0.66
N VAL A 40 -7.08 4.85 0.07
CA VAL A 40 -7.28 4.24 -1.27
C VAL A 40 -8.53 3.36 -1.29
N ILE A 41 -8.74 2.54 -0.26
CA ILE A 41 -9.92 1.66 -0.16
C ILE A 41 -11.24 2.45 -0.21
N LYS A 42 -11.30 3.64 0.40
CA LYS A 42 -12.52 4.46 0.40
C LYS A 42 -12.85 5.01 -0.98
N GLU A 43 -11.82 5.29 -1.78
CA GLU A 43 -11.97 5.84 -3.14
C GLU A 43 -12.23 4.75 -4.18
N VAL A 44 -11.73 3.54 -3.92
CA VAL A 44 -11.70 2.45 -4.86
C VAL A 44 -12.76 1.42 -4.49
N LEU A 45 -13.96 1.56 -5.06
CA LEU A 45 -14.95 0.48 -5.03
C LEU A 45 -14.39 -0.74 -5.80
N PRO A 46 -14.55 -1.97 -5.29
CA PRO A 46 -14.08 -3.16 -5.97
C PRO A 46 -14.83 -3.35 -7.29
N ASP A 47 -14.11 -3.23 -8.41
CA ASP A 47 -14.58 -3.68 -9.72
C ASP A 47 -14.40 -5.20 -9.81
N GLY A 48 -15.50 -5.94 -9.79
CA GLY A 48 -15.49 -7.42 -9.87
C GLY A 48 -15.47 -8.13 -8.52
N SER A 49 -15.29 -9.45 -8.55
CA SER A 49 -15.41 -10.31 -7.37
C SER A 49 -14.14 -10.41 -6.52
N HIS A 50 -13.02 -9.87 -6.99
CA HIS A 50 -11.74 -9.92 -6.28
C HIS A 50 -10.89 -8.69 -6.60
N ARG A 51 -10.25 -8.14 -5.56
CA ARG A 51 -9.25 -7.09 -5.71
C ARG A 51 -8.23 -7.16 -4.57
N GLU A 52 -6.95 -7.09 -4.89
CA GLU A 52 -5.86 -6.97 -3.93
C GLU A 52 -5.22 -5.59 -4.05
N LEU A 53 -5.24 -4.84 -2.95
CA LEU A 53 -4.57 -3.54 -2.84
C LEU A 53 -3.44 -3.68 -1.84
N SER A 54 -2.24 -3.19 -2.18
CA SER A 54 -1.12 -3.21 -1.25
C SER A 54 -0.17 -2.04 -1.43
N PHE A 55 0.57 -1.74 -0.36
CA PHE A 55 1.74 -0.87 -0.41
C PHE A 55 2.99 -1.69 -0.05
N LYS A 56 4.03 -1.58 -0.87
CA LYS A 56 5.38 -2.03 -0.56
C LYS A 56 6.23 -0.83 -0.18
N VAL A 57 6.78 -0.87 1.03
CA VAL A 57 7.63 0.22 1.51
C VAL A 57 9.10 -0.14 1.35
N ARG A 58 9.86 0.73 0.67
CA ARG A 58 11.30 0.59 0.47
C ARG A 58 12.08 1.73 1.14
N ASP A 59 13.32 1.45 1.52
CA ASP A 59 14.29 2.50 1.87
C ASP A 59 14.94 3.13 0.62
N GLU A 60 15.76 4.17 0.84
CA GLU A 60 16.58 4.85 -0.17
C GLU A 60 17.52 3.92 -0.97
N LYS A 61 17.86 2.76 -0.41
CA LYS A 61 18.70 1.75 -1.08
C LYS A 61 17.85 0.77 -1.91
N GLY A 62 16.54 1.00 -1.99
CA GLY A 62 15.59 0.14 -2.68
C GLY A 62 15.26 -1.16 -1.94
N ARG A 63 15.68 -1.32 -0.68
CA ARG A 63 15.39 -2.54 0.08
C ARG A 63 13.95 -2.48 0.60
N GLN A 64 13.17 -3.51 0.30
CA GLN A 64 11.83 -3.65 0.85
C GLN A 64 11.91 -3.90 2.36
N LEU A 65 11.18 -3.09 3.13
CA LEU A 65 11.15 -3.16 4.59
C LEU A 65 9.80 -3.69 5.11
N LEU A 66 8.72 -3.38 4.42
CA LEU A 66 7.35 -3.66 4.85
C LEU A 66 6.47 -3.86 3.61
N GLN A 67 5.46 -4.72 3.75
CA GLN A 67 4.30 -4.73 2.87
C GLN A 67 3.04 -4.71 3.74
N VAL A 68 2.09 -3.85 3.38
CA VAL A 68 0.72 -3.88 3.92
C VAL A 68 -0.23 -4.17 2.77
N ALA A 69 -1.18 -5.07 2.98
CA ALA A 69 -2.07 -5.53 1.92
C ALA A 69 -3.48 -5.73 2.46
N MET A 70 -4.47 -5.50 1.60
CA MET A 70 -5.86 -5.84 1.86
C MET A 70 -6.47 -6.44 0.60
N THR A 71 -7.20 -7.54 0.81
CA THR A 71 -7.79 -8.33 -0.26
C THR A 71 -9.30 -8.38 -0.07
N PHE A 72 -10.03 -8.02 -1.11
CA PHE A 72 -11.47 -8.11 -1.16
C PHE A 72 -11.91 -9.34 -1.94
N HIS A 73 -12.95 -9.98 -1.43
CA HIS A 73 -13.65 -11.06 -2.11
C HIS A 73 -15.15 -10.79 -2.01
N ILE A 74 -15.83 -10.73 -3.14
CA ILE A 74 -17.29 -10.68 -3.19
C ILE A 74 -17.79 -12.09 -3.44
N GLN A 75 -18.56 -12.62 -2.50
CA GLN A 75 -19.28 -13.88 -2.66
C GLN A 75 -20.74 -13.58 -2.94
N ILE A 76 -21.28 -14.18 -3.99
CA ILE A 76 -22.71 -14.14 -4.29
C ILE A 76 -23.23 -15.53 -3.97
N ASP A 77 -23.92 -15.65 -2.83
CA ASP A 77 -24.62 -16.88 -2.49
C ASP A 77 -25.86 -17.02 -3.40
N SER A 78 -25.99 -18.17 -4.06
CA SER A 78 -27.08 -18.50 -4.98
C SER A 78 -28.25 -19.17 -4.29
#